data_AF-A0AAN9T9J6-F1
#
_entry.id   AF-A0AAN9T9J6-F1
#
_cell.length_a   1.000
_cell.length_b   1.000
_cell.length_c   1.000
_cell.angle_alpha   90.00
_cell.angle_beta   90.00
_cell.angle_gamma   90.00
#
_symmetry.space_group_name_H-M   'P 1'
#
loop_
_entity.id
_entity.type
_entity.pdbx_description
1 polymer ?
#
loop_
_entity_poly.entity_id
_entity_poly.type
_entity_poly.pdbx_seq_one_letter_code
_entity_poly.pdbx_strand_id
1 'polypeptide(L)'
;MEGCRETAFIYAITSAAVTHSVARACSEGLIDTCTCGYSHQSRGGQVPPNAISGIRDWEWGGCSDNIGFGYKFSREFVDAGEKGRNAREKMNLHNNEAGRTQIAYTNAAYTRQPRWHTPSAPHRATPPLKSDRRPNE
;
A
#
# COMPACT_ATOMS: atom_id res chain seq x y z
N MET A 1 20.86 30.97 -10.78
CA MET A 1 20.12 29.88 -10.12
C MET A 1 18.92 30.52 -9.48
N GLU A 2 17.72 30.12 -9.85
CA GLU A 2 16.55 30.48 -9.04
C GLU A 2 15.62 29.28 -9.00
N GLY A 3 15.59 28.65 -7.83
CA GLY A 3 14.54 27.73 -7.43
C GLY A 3 13.63 28.48 -6.47
N CYS A 4 12.33 28.48 -6.75
CA CYS A 4 11.34 29.10 -5.87
C CYS A 4 10.73 28.05 -4.93
N ARG A 5 10.27 28.47 -3.75
CA ARG A 5 9.69 27.57 -2.75
C ARG A 5 8.43 26.88 -3.26
N GLU A 6 7.65 27.60 -4.04
CA GLU A 6 6.43 27.15 -4.69
C GLU A 6 6.74 26.02 -5.67
N THR A 7 7.77 26.19 -6.49
CA THR A 7 8.25 25.15 -7.42
C THR A 7 8.69 23.90 -6.65
N ALA A 8 9.46 24.07 -5.56
CA ALA A 8 9.87 22.95 -4.73
C ALA A 8 8.68 22.13 -4.19
N PHE A 9 7.62 22.83 -3.75
CA PHE A 9 6.38 22.18 -3.34
C PHE A 9 5.72 21.41 -4.49
N ILE A 10 5.66 21.97 -5.70
CA ILE A 10 5.07 21.28 -6.87
C ILE A 10 5.79 19.97 -7.19
N TYR A 11 7.13 19.94 -7.19
CA TYR A 11 7.90 18.71 -7.40
C TYR A 11 7.60 17.67 -6.31
N ALA A 12 7.60 18.09 -5.05
CA ALA A 12 7.30 17.22 -3.92
C ALA A 12 5.88 16.64 -3.99
N ILE A 13 4.85 17.47 -4.17
CA ILE A 13 3.46 17.00 -4.17
C ILE A 13 3.15 16.14 -5.39
N THR A 14 3.72 16.44 -6.56
CA THR A 14 3.51 15.64 -7.77
C THR A 14 4.10 14.24 -7.60
N SER A 15 5.34 14.16 -7.11
CA SER A 15 6.02 12.88 -6.85
C SER A 15 5.31 12.06 -5.76
N ALA A 16 4.80 12.72 -4.71
CA ALA A 16 3.97 12.11 -3.68
C ALA A 16 2.65 11.56 -4.27
N ALA A 17 1.95 12.34 -5.11
CA ALA A 17 0.68 11.96 -5.72
C ALA A 17 0.82 10.76 -6.66
N VAL A 18 1.88 10.71 -7.48
CA VAL A 18 2.18 9.56 -8.35
C VAL A 18 2.42 8.32 -7.50
N THR A 19 3.25 8.43 -6.46
CA THR A 19 3.53 7.32 -5.54
C THR A 19 2.26 6.74 -4.93
N HIS A 20 1.41 7.61 -4.38
CA HIS A 20 0.16 7.21 -3.74
C HIS A 20 -0.83 6.58 -4.74
N SER A 21 -1.04 7.24 -5.88
CA SER A 21 -2.06 6.82 -6.85
C SER A 21 -1.71 5.48 -7.49
N VAL A 22 -0.43 5.26 -7.81
CA VAL A 22 0.03 3.97 -8.37
C VAL A 22 -0.03 2.86 -7.33
N ALA A 23 0.39 3.14 -6.09
CA ALA A 23 0.30 2.17 -5.01
C ALA A 23 -1.14 1.73 -4.73
N ARG A 24 -2.10 2.67 -4.85
CA ARG A 24 -3.53 2.39 -4.73
C ARG A 24 -4.09 1.65 -5.94
N ALA A 25 -3.68 2.00 -7.15
CA ALA A 25 -4.08 1.26 -8.35
C ALA A 25 -3.66 -0.22 -8.27
N CYS A 26 -2.53 -0.52 -7.64
CA CYS A 26 -2.12 -1.90 -7.34
C CYS A 26 -3.08 -2.61 -6.37
N SER A 27 -3.58 -1.92 -5.34
CA SER A 27 -4.50 -2.53 -4.38
C SER A 27 -5.92 -2.70 -4.92
N GLU A 28 -6.31 -1.85 -5.88
CA GLU A 28 -7.56 -1.94 -6.63
C GLU A 28 -7.49 -2.96 -7.78
N GLY A 29 -6.32 -3.53 -8.07
CA GLY A 29 -6.13 -4.50 -9.16
C GLY A 29 -6.19 -3.87 -10.56
N LEU A 30 -5.99 -2.56 -10.68
CA LEU A 30 -6.00 -1.82 -11.95
C LEU A 30 -4.69 -1.98 -12.74
N ILE A 31 -3.61 -2.40 -12.06
CA ILE A 31 -2.29 -2.64 -12.66
C ILE A 31 -1.93 -4.10 -12.38
N ASP A 32 -1.73 -4.87 -13.44
CA ASP A 32 -1.43 -6.31 -13.41
C ASP A 32 0.02 -6.62 -13.00
N THR A 33 0.95 -5.70 -13.25
CA THR A 33 2.37 -5.88 -12.92
C THR A 33 2.72 -5.72 -11.45
N CYS A 34 1.75 -5.40 -10.58
CA CYS A 34 1.96 -5.24 -9.14
C CYS A 34 0.90 -5.97 -8.33
N THR A 35 1.23 -6.21 -7.05
CA THR A 35 0.37 -6.89 -6.08
C THR A 35 0.09 -5.98 -4.88
N CYS A 36 -0.79 -6.41 -3.99
CA CYS A 36 -1.04 -5.72 -2.71
C CYS A 36 0.25 -5.56 -1.88
N GLY A 37 0.31 -4.50 -1.08
CA GLY A 37 1.30 -4.37 -0.02
C GLY A 37 1.00 -5.35 1.12
N TYR A 38 1.96 -6.19 1.49
CA TYR A 38 1.84 -7.11 2.63
C TYR A 38 2.91 -6.90 3.71
N SER A 39 3.64 -5.79 3.65
CA SER A 39 4.75 -5.47 4.56
C SER A 39 4.35 -5.45 6.04
N HIS A 40 3.06 -5.23 6.34
CA HIS A 40 2.51 -5.25 7.70
C HIS A 40 2.11 -6.65 8.18
N GLN A 41 1.64 -7.51 7.29
CA GLN A 41 1.23 -8.88 7.63
C GLN A 41 2.41 -9.72 8.09
N SER A 42 3.60 -9.50 7.52
CA SER A 42 4.85 -10.15 7.96
C SER A 42 5.35 -9.68 9.33
N ARG A 43 4.83 -8.57 9.86
CA ARG A 43 5.12 -8.07 11.21
C ARG A 43 3.98 -8.33 12.20
N GLY A 44 2.97 -9.13 11.80
CA GLY A 44 2.00 -9.71 12.72
C GLY A 44 2.78 -10.41 13.84
N GLY A 45 2.73 -9.83 15.04
CA GLY A 45 3.67 -10.12 16.11
C GLY A 45 3.76 -11.62 16.40
N GLN A 46 5.00 -12.08 16.59
CA GLN A 46 5.29 -13.34 17.25
C GLN A 46 4.38 -13.44 18.48
N VAL A 47 3.45 -14.38 18.43
CA VAL A 47 2.52 -14.65 19.52
C VAL A 47 3.38 -15.10 20.70
N PRO A 48 3.37 -14.40 21.86
CA PRO A 48 3.96 -14.96 23.06
C PRO A 48 3.24 -16.29 23.32
N PRO A 49 3.95 -17.39 23.63
CA PRO A 49 3.34 -18.72 23.76
C PRO A 49 2.21 -18.83 24.80
N ASN A 50 1.99 -17.79 25.61
CA ASN A 50 1.02 -17.74 26.71
C ASN A 50 -0.17 -16.77 26.45
N ALA A 51 -0.48 -16.40 25.21
CA ALA A 51 -1.63 -15.54 24.93
C ALA A 51 -2.96 -16.30 25.12
N ILE A 52 -3.84 -15.77 25.97
CA ILE A 52 -5.18 -16.31 26.25
C ILE A 52 -6.03 -16.26 24.98
N SER A 53 -6.57 -17.41 24.57
CA SER A 53 -7.50 -17.53 23.42
C SER A 53 -8.79 -16.75 23.75
N GLY A 54 -9.02 -15.64 23.05
CA GLY A 54 -10.16 -14.74 23.30
C GLY A 54 -9.80 -13.25 23.51
N ILE A 55 -8.51 -12.87 23.53
CA ILE A 55 -8.06 -11.45 23.57
C ILE A 55 -7.43 -11.03 22.23
N ARG A 56 -7.94 -11.55 21.11
CA ARG A 56 -7.47 -11.21 19.75
C ARG A 56 -8.66 -11.17 18.78
N ASP A 57 -9.50 -10.16 18.90
CA ASP A 57 -10.68 -9.98 18.04
C ASP A 57 -10.37 -9.25 16.73
N TRP A 58 -9.10 -9.08 16.36
CA TRP A 58 -8.74 -8.41 15.12
C TRP A 58 -7.57 -9.09 14.43
N GLU A 59 -7.77 -9.36 13.14
CA GLU A 59 -6.77 -9.95 12.25
C GLU A 59 -6.38 -8.91 11.20
N TRP A 60 -5.09 -8.86 10.84
CA TRP A 60 -4.65 -8.08 9.68
C TRP A 60 -5.16 -8.78 8.41
N GLY A 61 -6.14 -8.19 7.74
CA GLY A 61 -6.71 -8.70 6.49
C GLY A 61 -6.76 -7.65 5.39
N GLY A 62 -7.21 -8.06 4.21
CA GLY A 62 -7.42 -7.18 3.06
C GLY A 62 -6.17 -6.91 2.22
N CYS A 63 -6.34 -6.03 1.23
CA CYS A 63 -5.30 -5.62 0.30
C CYS A 63 -4.88 -4.18 0.64
N SER A 64 -3.63 -3.98 1.07
CA SER A 64 -3.10 -2.65 1.33
C SER A 64 -2.38 -2.07 0.12
N ASP A 65 -2.28 -0.75 0.05
CA ASP A 65 -1.58 -0.05 -1.04
C ASP A 65 -0.11 -0.46 -1.09
N ASN A 66 0.38 -0.78 -2.29
CA ASN A 66 1.78 -1.18 -2.47
C ASN A 66 2.69 0.04 -2.68
N ILE A 67 2.99 0.74 -1.58
CA ILE A 67 3.85 1.94 -1.63
C ILE A 67 5.25 1.64 -2.14
N GLY A 68 5.79 0.45 -1.87
CA GLY A 68 7.11 0.06 -2.39
C GLY A 68 7.14 0.07 -3.92
N PHE A 69 6.08 -0.41 -4.56
CA PHE A 69 5.92 -0.34 -6.00
C PHE A 69 5.69 1.10 -6.47
N GLY A 70 4.73 1.82 -5.87
CA GLY A 70 4.42 3.21 -6.23
C GLY A 70 5.63 4.14 -6.11
N TYR A 71 6.47 3.95 -5.09
CA TYR A 71 7.68 4.74 -4.86
C TYR A 71 8.72 4.51 -5.97
N LYS A 72 8.95 3.24 -6.34
CA LYS A 72 9.88 2.88 -7.44
C LYS A 72 9.38 3.42 -8.77
N PHE A 73 8.10 3.22 -9.06
CA PHE A 73 7.46 3.75 -10.26
C PHE A 73 7.59 5.27 -10.32
N SER A 74 7.26 5.98 -9.24
CA SER A 74 7.38 7.44 -9.19
C SER A 74 8.81 7.90 -9.38
N ARG A 75 9.81 7.13 -8.92
CA ARG A 75 11.22 7.42 -9.19
C ARG A 75 11.56 7.32 -10.64
N GLU A 76 11.23 6.21 -11.26
CA GLU A 76 11.56 6.00 -12.67
C GLU A 76 10.79 6.97 -13.57
N PHE A 77 9.53 7.28 -13.25
CA PHE A 77 8.67 8.12 -14.06
C PHE A 77 8.91 9.63 -13.86
N VAL A 78 8.87 10.12 -12.62
CA VAL A 78 8.95 11.57 -12.34
C VAL A 78 10.38 12.08 -12.51
N ASP A 79 11.39 11.28 -12.12
CA ASP A 79 12.79 11.71 -12.26
C ASP A 79 13.32 11.54 -13.69
N ALA A 80 12.60 10.87 -14.60
CA ALA A 80 13.02 10.70 -16.00
C ALA A 80 13.23 12.03 -16.75
N GLY A 81 12.53 13.09 -16.33
CA GLY A 81 12.69 14.44 -16.89
C GLY A 81 13.95 15.17 -16.40
N GLU A 82 14.50 14.78 -15.25
CA GLU A 82 15.60 15.48 -14.58
C GLU A 82 16.98 14.94 -15.03
N LYS A 83 17.34 15.20 -16.29
CA LYS A 83 18.56 14.65 -16.92
C LYS A 83 19.81 15.54 -16.76
N GLY A 84 19.66 16.75 -16.22
CA GLY A 84 20.76 17.72 -16.05
C GLY A 84 21.64 17.45 -14.82
N ARG A 85 22.82 18.07 -14.78
CA ARG A 85 23.78 17.99 -13.64
C ARG A 85 23.92 19.29 -12.86
N ASN A 86 23.13 20.28 -13.22
CA ASN A 86 23.04 21.62 -12.66
C ASN A 86 22.26 21.59 -11.33
N ALA A 87 22.42 22.67 -10.55
CA ALA A 87 21.91 22.73 -9.18
C ALA A 87 20.38 22.66 -9.11
N ARG A 88 19.67 23.14 -10.14
CA ARG A 88 18.21 23.13 -10.19
C ARG A 88 17.66 21.71 -10.28
N GLU A 89 18.27 20.88 -11.10
CA GLU A 89 17.89 19.50 -11.38
C GLU A 89 18.18 18.63 -10.15
N LYS A 90 19.33 18.86 -9.49
CA LYS A 90 19.60 18.26 -8.17
C LYS A 90 18.56 18.67 -7.12
N MET A 91 18.13 19.93 -7.12
CA MET A 91 17.09 20.42 -6.22
C MET A 91 15.74 19.79 -6.55
N ASN A 92 15.37 19.67 -7.83
CA ASN A 92 14.14 19.01 -8.28
C ASN A 92 14.12 17.54 -7.84
N LEU A 93 15.21 16.79 -8.08
CA LEU A 93 15.36 15.41 -7.61
C LEU A 93 15.22 15.28 -6.09
N HIS A 94 15.81 16.20 -5.34
CA HIS A 94 15.68 16.26 -3.89
C HIS A 94 14.23 16.51 -3.47
N ASN A 95 13.53 17.45 -4.10
CA ASN A 95 12.13 17.75 -3.79
C ASN A 95 11.22 16.56 -4.14
N ASN A 96 11.44 15.91 -5.29
CA ASN A 96 10.74 14.68 -5.67
C ASN A 96 10.94 13.58 -4.64
N GLU A 97 12.16 13.42 -4.12
CA GLU A 97 12.49 12.43 -3.09
C GLU A 97 11.81 12.75 -1.75
N ALA A 98 11.79 14.03 -1.35
CA ALA A 98 11.10 14.48 -0.15
C ALA A 98 9.60 14.13 -0.18
N GLY A 99 8.94 14.36 -1.32
CA GLY A 99 7.54 13.99 -1.52
C GLY A 99 7.26 12.49 -1.39
N ARG A 100 8.09 11.66 -2.04
CA ARG A 100 7.98 10.19 -1.99
C ARG A 100 8.18 9.64 -0.58
N THR A 101 9.19 10.14 0.11
CA THR A 101 9.51 9.73 1.49
C THR A 101 8.36 10.05 2.44
N GLN A 102 7.70 11.20 2.28
CA GLN A 102 6.56 11.57 3.09
C GLN A 102 5.40 10.57 2.95
N ILE A 103 5.12 10.09 1.73
CA ILE A 103 4.10 9.04 1.52
C ILE A 103 4.54 7.70 2.11
N ALA A 104 5.80 7.32 1.95
CA ALA A 104 6.33 6.08 2.55
C ALA A 104 6.21 6.09 4.09
N TYR A 105 6.49 7.23 4.72
CA TYR A 105 6.36 7.39 6.16
C TYR A 105 4.90 7.39 6.63
N THR A 106 4.05 8.21 5.98
CA THR A 106 2.64 8.36 6.38
C THR A 106 1.81 7.11 6.11
N ASN A 107 2.06 6.40 5.01
CA ASN A 107 1.37 5.15 4.73
C ASN A 107 1.70 4.08 5.79
N ALA A 108 2.95 3.99 6.25
CA ALA A 108 3.32 3.09 7.36
C ALA A 108 2.53 3.39 8.66
N ALA A 109 2.06 4.63 8.84
CA ALA A 109 1.16 5.03 9.91
C ALA A 109 -0.32 4.73 9.59
N TYR A 110 -0.75 4.85 8.33
CA TYR A 110 -2.14 4.64 7.91
C TYR A 110 -2.51 3.15 7.81
N THR A 111 -1.63 2.28 7.29
CA THR A 111 -1.84 0.82 7.24
C THR A 111 -1.87 0.17 8.63
N ARG A 112 -1.54 0.93 9.69
CA ARG A 112 -1.65 0.50 11.09
C ARG A 112 -3.04 0.69 11.69
N GLN A 113 -3.99 1.27 10.95
CA GLN A 113 -5.34 1.49 11.48
C GLN A 113 -6.22 0.27 11.17
N PRO A 114 -6.75 -0.44 12.18
CA PRO A 114 -7.73 -1.49 11.96
C PRO A 114 -8.99 -0.87 11.36
N ARG A 115 -9.45 -1.41 10.22
CA ARG A 115 -10.77 -1.09 9.70
C ARG A 115 -11.77 -1.95 10.46
N TRP A 116 -12.60 -1.31 11.30
CA TRP A 116 -13.74 -2.00 11.91
C TRP A 116 -14.67 -2.46 10.80
N HIS A 117 -14.80 -3.78 10.62
CA HIS A 117 -15.91 -4.34 9.90
C HIS A 117 -17.14 -4.25 10.81
N THR A 118 -18.31 -3.90 10.26
CA THR A 118 -19.58 -4.21 10.94
C THR A 118 -19.56 -5.69 11.29
N PRO A 119 -20.07 -6.14 12.46
CA PRO A 119 -20.18 -7.56 12.74
C PRO A 119 -20.85 -8.21 11.54
N SER A 120 -20.10 -9.04 10.80
CA SER A 120 -20.71 -9.90 9.80
C SER A 120 -21.77 -10.68 10.55
N ALA A 121 -23.04 -10.53 10.15
CA ALA A 121 -24.08 -11.43 10.61
C ALA A 121 -23.50 -12.85 10.49
N PRO A 122 -23.58 -13.68 11.53
CA PRO A 122 -22.87 -14.95 11.56
C PRO A 122 -23.19 -15.69 10.27
N HIS A 123 -22.15 -16.05 9.51
CA HIS A 123 -22.31 -16.91 8.35
C HIS A 123 -23.05 -18.15 8.82
N ARG A 124 -24.36 -18.23 8.55
CA ARG A 124 -25.12 -19.45 8.73
C ARG A 124 -24.44 -20.45 7.81
N ALA A 125 -23.67 -21.37 8.39
CA ALA A 125 -23.04 -22.45 7.66
C ALA A 125 -24.12 -23.10 6.81
N THR A 126 -24.06 -22.90 5.50
CA THR A 126 -24.82 -23.72 4.56
C THR A 126 -24.27 -25.13 4.73
N PRO A 127 -25.10 -26.10 5.16
CA PRO A 127 -24.64 -27.47 5.30
C PRO A 127 -24.11 -27.95 3.94
N PRO A 128 -23.08 -28.82 3.92
CA PRO A 128 -22.54 -29.33 2.66
C PRO A 128 -23.67 -30.01 1.87
N LEU A 129 -23.80 -29.63 0.60
CA LEU A 129 -24.64 -30.33 -0.36
C LEU A 129 -24.23 -31.81 -0.36
N LYS A 130 -25.14 -32.69 0.06
CA LYS A 130 -24.96 -34.14 -0.10
C LYS A 130 -24.74 -34.40 -1.58
N SER A 131 -23.62 -35.02 -1.94
CA SER A 131 -23.42 -35.54 -3.27
C SER A 131 -24.44 -36.66 -3.49
N ASP A 132 -25.41 -36.41 -4.38
CA ASP A 132 -26.25 -37.47 -4.92
C ASP A 132 -25.35 -38.46 -5.66
N ARG A 133 -25.03 -39.59 -5.02
CA ARG A 133 -24.56 -40.76 -5.73
C ARG A 133 -25.73 -41.26 -6.58
N ARG A 134 -25.64 -41.04 -7.89
CA ARG A 134 -26.46 -41.75 -8.88
C ARG A 134 -26.25 -43.26 -8.70
N PRO A 135 -27.31 -44.07 -8.60
CA PRO A 135 -27.18 -45.51 -8.76
C PRO A 135 -26.93 -45.79 -10.24
N ASN A 136 -25.75 -46.32 -10.57
CA ASN A 136 -25.57 -47.05 -11.82
C ASN A 136 -25.87 -48.53 -11.55
N GLU A 137 -26.52 -49.12 -12.55
CA GLU A 137 -26.94 -50.52 -12.75
C GLU A 137 -26.12 -51.62 -12.04
#